data_AF-A0A538NF85-F1
#
_entry.id   AF-A0A538NF85-F1
#
_cell.length_a   1.000
_cell.length_b   1.000
_cell.length_c   1.000
_cell.angle_alpha   90.00
_cell.angle_beta   90.00
_cell.angle_gamma   90.00
#
_symmetry.space_group_name_H-M   'P 1'
#
loop_
_entity.id
_entity.type
_entity.pdbx_description
1 polymer ?
#
loop_
_entity_poly.entity_id
_entity_poly.type
_entity_poly.pdbx_seq_one_letter_code
_entity_poly.pdbx_strand_id
1 'polypeptide(L)'
;MNFKNTLEKMLAAARIAAGAHWNVVSDYLEKEFAEAKKEAEAIALEVAAGTKTPEQAKIELQSVKDSLEDVRLALTVEAKAAAQEAINAALEVLRSAVNSAAKVAIL
;
A
#
# COMPACT_ATOMS: atom_id res chain seq x y z
N MET A 1 16.72 -22.99 22.19
CA MET A 1 16.46 -21.89 21.23
C MET A 1 17.19 -20.64 21.70
N ASN A 2 17.78 -19.86 20.79
CA ASN A 2 18.33 -18.53 21.12
C ASN A 2 17.27 -17.47 20.82
N PHE A 3 16.58 -16.99 21.86
CA PHE A 3 15.45 -16.07 21.73
C PHE A 3 15.82 -14.74 21.08
N LYS A 4 16.98 -14.17 21.40
CA LYS A 4 17.45 -12.89 20.82
C LYS A 4 17.60 -13.01 19.30
N ASN A 5 18.35 -14.02 18.86
CA ASN A 5 18.56 -14.28 17.44
C ASN A 5 17.25 -14.62 16.70
N THR A 6 16.33 -15.37 17.34
CA THR A 6 15.01 -15.65 16.75
C THR A 6 14.21 -14.37 16.55
N LEU A 7 14.16 -13.48 17.55
CA LEU A 7 13.45 -12.20 17.45
C LEU A 7 14.03 -11.31 16.35
N GLU A 8 15.37 -11.23 16.25
CA GLU A 8 16.05 -10.49 15.19
C GLU A 8 15.68 -11.02 13.79
N LYS A 9 15.62 -12.34 13.62
CA LYS A 9 15.19 -12.98 12.36
C LYS A 9 13.72 -12.76 12.05
N MET A 10 12.84 -12.80 13.05
CA MET A 10 11.41 -12.50 12.88
C MET A 10 11.21 -11.07 12.37
N LEU A 11 11.89 -10.10 12.98
CA LEU A 11 11.84 -8.70 12.55
C LEU A 11 12.41 -8.51 11.14
N ALA A 12 13.49 -9.21 10.79
CA ALA A 12 14.05 -9.18 9.45
C ALA A 12 13.06 -9.74 8.40
N ALA A 13 12.46 -10.90 8.67
CA ALA A 13 11.48 -11.53 7.79
C ALA A 13 10.24 -10.65 7.58
N ALA A 14 9.70 -10.08 8.66
CA ALA A 14 8.58 -9.16 8.62
C ALA A 14 8.88 -7.90 7.78
N ARG A 15 10.08 -7.31 7.93
CA ARG A 15 10.51 -6.14 7.14
C ARG A 15 10.60 -6.45 5.64
N ILE A 16 11.17 -7.60 5.29
CA ILE A 16 11.30 -8.02 3.89
C ILE A 16 9.91 -8.19 3.26
N ALA A 17 9.01 -8.89 3.95
CA ALA A 17 7.64 -9.11 3.47
C ALA A 17 6.88 -7.78 3.29
N ALA A 18 6.83 -6.93 4.32
CA ALA A 18 6.14 -5.63 4.22
C ALA A 18 6.77 -4.68 3.19
N GLY A 19 8.11 -4.70 3.05
CA GLY A 19 8.84 -3.83 2.13
C GLY A 19 8.53 -4.10 0.66
N ALA A 20 8.18 -5.34 0.30
CA ALA A 20 7.79 -5.69 -1.07
C ALA A 20 6.53 -4.94 -1.53
N HIS A 21 5.56 -4.76 -0.63
CA HIS A 21 4.32 -4.03 -0.92
C HIS A 21 4.55 -2.54 -1.14
N TRP A 22 5.45 -1.92 -0.37
CA TRP A 22 5.73 -0.48 -0.49
C TRP A 22 6.20 -0.09 -1.88
N ASN A 23 7.09 -0.87 -2.48
CA ASN A 23 7.63 -0.59 -3.82
C ASN A 23 6.54 -0.61 -4.90
N VAL A 24 5.57 -1.52 -4.79
CA VAL A 24 4.43 -1.59 -5.73
C VAL A 24 3.50 -0.40 -5.53
N VAL A 25 3.24 -0.06 -4.27
CA VAL A 25 2.35 1.04 -3.87
C VAL A 25 2.90 2.41 -4.27
N SER A 26 4.20 2.67 -4.07
CA SER A 26 4.79 3.97 -4.35
C SER A 26 4.63 4.36 -5.82
N ASP A 27 4.97 3.43 -6.72
CA ASP A 27 4.93 3.67 -8.16
C ASP A 27 3.51 3.85 -8.66
N TYR A 28 2.56 3.10 -8.09
CA TYR A 28 1.13 3.27 -8.39
C TYR A 28 0.65 4.64 -7.94
N LEU A 29 0.93 5.04 -6.70
CA LEU A 29 0.49 6.34 -6.17
C LEU A 29 1.04 7.52 -6.96
N GLU A 30 2.31 7.49 -7.31
CA GLU A 30 2.92 8.57 -8.09
C GLU A 30 2.20 8.78 -9.43
N LYS A 31 1.80 7.68 -10.10
CA LYS A 31 1.03 7.75 -11.36
C LYS A 31 -0.37 8.31 -11.14
N GLU A 32 -1.11 7.77 -10.19
CA GLU A 32 -2.49 8.22 -9.90
C GLU A 32 -2.52 9.71 -9.52
N PHE A 33 -1.58 10.17 -8.69
CA PHE A 33 -1.49 11.59 -8.35
C PHE A 33 -1.08 12.47 -9.53
N ALA A 34 -0.18 12.00 -10.40
CA ALA A 34 0.21 12.74 -11.60
C ALA A 34 -0.95 12.87 -12.59
N GLU A 35 -1.74 11.80 -12.76
CA GLU A 35 -2.92 11.80 -13.62
C GLU A 35 -4.02 12.72 -13.06
N ALA A 36 -4.35 12.59 -11.78
CA ALA A 36 -5.34 13.46 -11.12
C ALA A 36 -4.94 14.94 -11.18
N LYS A 37 -3.65 15.24 -11.00
CA LYS A 37 -3.12 16.61 -11.16
C LYS A 37 -3.32 17.12 -12.58
N LYS A 38 -2.94 16.32 -13.59
CA LYS A 38 -3.09 16.68 -15.00
C LYS A 38 -4.54 16.94 -15.38
N GLU A 39 -5.47 16.13 -14.88
CA GLU A 39 -6.89 16.30 -15.12
C GLU A 39 -7.43 17.58 -14.45
N ALA A 40 -7.08 17.82 -13.19
CA ALA A 40 -7.45 19.06 -12.50
C ALA A 40 -6.88 20.32 -13.20
N GLU A 41 -5.65 20.27 -13.70
CA GLU A 41 -5.05 21.35 -14.49
C GLU A 41 -5.79 21.58 -15.81
N ALA A 42 -6.16 20.51 -16.52
CA ALA A 42 -6.94 20.61 -17.75
C ALA A 42 -8.30 21.27 -17.51
N ILE A 43 -9.01 20.86 -16.45
CA ILE A 43 -10.30 21.45 -16.05
C ILE A 43 -10.12 22.95 -15.78
N ALA A 44 -9.08 23.35 -15.04
CA ALA A 44 -8.81 24.75 -14.74
C ALA A 44 -8.55 25.58 -16.01
N LEU A 45 -7.81 25.03 -16.97
CA LEU A 45 -7.54 25.68 -18.26
C LEU A 45 -8.81 25.84 -19.10
N GLU A 46 -9.70 24.84 -19.13
CA GLU A 46 -10.96 24.91 -19.87
C GLU A 46 -11.94 25.92 -19.27
N VAL A 47 -11.96 26.06 -17.94
CA VAL A 47 -12.70 27.13 -17.26
C VAL A 47 -12.12 28.50 -17.62
N ALA A 48 -10.80 28.66 -17.56
CA ALA A 48 -10.14 29.92 -17.91
C ALA A 48 -10.34 30.31 -19.39
N ALA A 49 -10.41 29.31 -20.29
CA ALA A 49 -10.70 29.50 -21.71
C ALA A 49 -12.20 29.77 -22.00
N GLY A 50 -13.08 29.67 -21.00
CA GLY A 50 -14.53 29.82 -21.16
C GLY A 50 -15.21 28.69 -21.93
N THR A 51 -14.49 27.58 -22.18
CA THR A 51 -15.03 26.38 -22.85
C THR A 51 -15.72 25.44 -21.87
N LYS A 52 -15.60 25.70 -20.56
CA LYS A 52 -16.24 24.94 -19.48
C LYS A 52 -16.88 25.86 -18.46
N THR A 53 -18.11 25.55 -18.06
CA THR A 53 -18.79 26.30 -17.00
C THR A 53 -18.29 25.88 -15.60
N PRO A 54 -18.43 26.75 -14.58
CA PRO A 54 -18.10 26.38 -13.20
C PRO A 54 -18.83 25.13 -12.70
N GLU A 55 -20.11 24.97 -13.03
CA GLU A 55 -20.90 23.78 -12.68
C GLU A 55 -20.35 22.50 -13.33
N GLN A 56 -19.96 22.55 -14.60
CA GLN A 56 -19.35 21.40 -15.29
C GLN A 56 -18.01 21.04 -14.66
N ALA A 57 -17.16 22.04 -14.43
CA ALA A 57 -15.87 21.85 -13.76
C ALA A 57 -16.02 21.26 -12.36
N LYS A 58 -17.05 21.67 -11.60
CA LYS A 58 -17.34 21.11 -10.27
C LYS A 58 -17.69 19.62 -10.34
N ILE A 59 -18.49 19.20 -11.32
CA ILE A 59 -18.86 17.79 -11.50
C ILE A 59 -17.63 16.95 -11.85
N GLU A 60 -16.78 17.43 -12.76
CA GLU A 60 -15.57 16.70 -13.14
C GLU A 60 -14.53 16.65 -12.01
N LEU A 61 -14.33 17.75 -11.27
CA LEU A 61 -13.48 17.73 -10.08
C LEU A 61 -13.99 16.78 -8.99
N GLN A 62 -15.31 16.57 -8.90
CA GLN A 62 -15.87 15.55 -8.04
C GLN A 62 -15.48 14.15 -8.52
N SER A 63 -15.48 13.88 -9.83
CA SER A 63 -14.99 12.62 -10.39
C SER A 63 -13.51 12.39 -10.09
N VAL A 64 -12.66 13.41 -10.22
CA VAL A 64 -11.23 13.34 -9.84
C VAL A 64 -11.08 13.00 -8.36
N LYS A 65 -11.88 13.64 -7.51
CA LYS A 65 -11.87 13.37 -6.07
C LYS A 65 -12.30 11.93 -5.77
N ASP A 66 -13.37 11.44 -6.38
CA ASP A 66 -13.88 10.08 -6.16
C ASP A 66 -12.83 9.03 -6.57
N SER A 67 -12.15 9.24 -7.71
CA SER A 67 -11.04 8.40 -8.14
C SER A 67 -9.90 8.38 -7.10
N LEU A 68 -9.51 9.52 -6.54
CA LEU A 68 -8.50 9.57 -5.48
C LEU A 68 -8.96 8.90 -4.17
N GLU A 69 -10.27 8.90 -3.87
CA GLU A 69 -10.82 8.15 -2.74
C GLU A 69 -10.72 6.63 -2.97
N ASP A 70 -10.92 6.14 -4.19
CA ASP A 70 -10.70 4.75 -4.56
C ASP A 70 -9.22 4.34 -4.43
N VAL A 71 -8.30 5.21 -4.85
CA VAL A 71 -6.85 5.00 -4.64
C VAL A 71 -6.54 4.87 -3.14
N ARG A 72 -7.13 5.72 -2.29
CA ARG A 72 -6.98 5.63 -0.83
C ARG A 72 -7.51 4.31 -0.28
N LEU A 73 -8.62 3.81 -0.82
CA LEU A 73 -9.19 2.53 -0.41
C LEU A 73 -8.26 1.37 -0.80
N ALA A 74 -7.75 1.37 -2.03
CA ALA A 74 -6.78 0.38 -2.51
C ALA A 74 -5.54 0.33 -1.59
N LEU A 75 -4.99 1.49 -1.23
CA LEU A 75 -3.89 1.57 -0.25
C LEU A 75 -4.22 0.96 1.11
N THR A 76 -5.46 1.15 1.57
CA THR A 76 -5.90 0.61 2.85
C THR A 76 -5.95 -0.91 2.83
N VAL A 77 -6.38 -1.49 1.71
CA VAL A 77 -6.38 -2.95 1.51
C VAL A 77 -4.94 -3.46 1.44
N GLU A 78 -4.08 -2.80 0.68
CA GLU A 78 -2.69 -3.19 0.51
C GLU A 78 -1.90 -3.11 1.81
N ALA A 79 -2.11 -2.07 2.62
CA ALA A 79 -1.50 -1.95 3.94
C ALA A 79 -1.90 -3.10 4.89
N LYS A 80 -3.15 -3.58 4.79
CA LYS A 80 -3.61 -4.75 5.55
C LYS A 80 -2.94 -6.03 5.07
N ALA A 81 -2.84 -6.22 3.76
CA ALA A 81 -2.15 -7.35 3.17
C ALA A 81 -0.67 -7.38 3.60
N ALA A 82 0.03 -6.25 3.49
CA ALA A 82 1.41 -6.11 3.92
C ALA A 82 1.61 -6.45 5.41
N ALA A 83 0.70 -5.99 6.28
CA ALA A 83 0.74 -6.33 7.70
C ALA A 83 0.53 -7.83 7.93
N GLN A 84 -0.40 -8.46 7.21
CA GLN A 84 -0.68 -9.88 7.34
C GLN A 84 0.50 -10.73 6.88
N GLU A 85 1.10 -10.42 5.73
CA GLU A 85 2.28 -11.12 5.23
C GLU A 85 3.48 -10.96 6.15
N ALA A 86 3.68 -9.76 6.71
CA ALA A 86 4.74 -9.52 7.69
C ALA A 86 4.58 -10.37 8.95
N ILE A 87 3.36 -10.47 9.48
CA ILE A 87 3.05 -11.33 10.64
C ILE A 87 3.28 -12.79 10.29
N ASN A 88 2.79 -13.25 9.15
CA ASN A 88 2.96 -14.64 8.71
C ASN A 88 4.45 -15.02 8.54
N ALA A 89 5.24 -14.13 7.94
CA ALA A 89 6.68 -14.34 7.79
C ALA A 89 7.41 -14.41 9.15
N ALA A 90 7.02 -13.57 10.12
CA ALA A 90 7.57 -13.65 11.47
C ALA A 90 7.18 -14.96 12.18
N LEU A 91 5.92 -15.38 12.05
CA LEU A 91 5.43 -16.63 12.66
C LEU A 91 6.13 -17.86 12.08
N GLU A 92 6.43 -17.86 10.78
CA GLU A 92 7.22 -18.92 10.14
C GLU A 92 8.60 -19.09 10.78
N VAL A 93 9.31 -17.98 11.02
CA VAL A 93 10.63 -18.00 11.67
C VAL A 93 10.52 -18.56 13.08
N LEU A 94 9.51 -18.15 13.85
CA LEU A 94 9.28 -18.66 15.20
C LEU A 94 8.97 -20.15 15.18
N ARG A 95 8.05 -20.58 14.31
CA ARG A 95 7.68 -21.99 14.12
C ARG A 95 8.91 -22.83 13.80
N SER A 96 9.71 -22.39 12.84
CA SER A 96 10.96 -23.06 12.45
C SER A 96 11.93 -23.20 13.63
N ALA A 97 12.06 -22.16 14.45
CA ALA A 97 12.94 -22.17 15.62
C ALA A 97 12.42 -23.09 16.74
N VAL A 98 11.11 -23.13 16.99
CA VAL A 98 10.47 -24.04 17.94
C VAL A 98 10.61 -25.48 17.47
N ASN A 99 10.31 -25.77 16.20
CA ASN A 99 10.43 -27.12 15.64
C ASN A 99 11.86 -27.65 15.75
N SER A 100 12.84 -26.79 15.46
CA SER A 100 14.27 -27.12 15.62
C SER A 100 14.66 -27.40 17.07
N ALA A 101 14.11 -26.64 18.03
CA ALA A 101 14.42 -26.80 19.45
C ALA A 101 13.72 -28.00 20.09
N ALA A 102 12.44 -28.22 19.74
CA ALA A 102 11.62 -29.29 20.28
C ALA A 102 11.87 -30.64 19.59
N LYS A 103 12.50 -30.65 18.40
CA LYS A 103 12.60 -31.82 17.51
C LYS A 103 11.23 -32.41 17.15
N VAL A 104 10.20 -31.56 17.11
CA VAL A 104 8.83 -31.90 16.75
C VAL A 104 8.42 -31.00 15.60
N ALA A 105 7.68 -31.53 14.64
CA ALA A 105 7.08 -30.73 13.58
C ALA A 105 5.72 -30.19 14.07
N ILE A 106 5.71 -28.94 14.52
CA ILE A 106 4.47 -28.20 14.73
C ILE A 106 4.08 -27.61 13.37
N LEU A 107 2.85 -27.94 12.94
CA LEU A 107 2.22 -27.41 11.72
C LEU A 107 1.87 -25.94 11.91
#